data_AF-A0A8T7A8C4-F1
#
_entry.id   AF-A0A8T7A8C4-F1
#
_cell.length_a   1.000
_cell.length_b   1.000
_cell.length_c   1.000
_cell.angle_alpha   90.00
_cell.angle_beta   90.00
_cell.angle_gamma   90.00
#
_symmetry.space_group_name_H-M   'P 1'
#
loop_
_entity.id
_entity.type
_entity.pdbx_description
1 polymer ?
#
loop_
_entity_poly.entity_id
_entity_poly.type
_entity_poly.pdbx_seq_one_letter_code
_entity_poly.pdbx_strand_id
1 'polypeptide(L)' 'MKDIVINSKATFLRCQNGIAYYALTVPYSEKQYSFPVPLNTMRDEALAAESHTIHFMDYIHKAIQEGTLIKEAA' A
#
# COMPACT_ATOMS: atom_id res chain seq x y z
N MET A 1 8.94 -9.74 8.15
CA MET A 1 8.47 -8.49 7.51
C MET A 1 8.97 -8.37 6.07
N LYS A 2 10.25 -8.64 5.78
CA LYS A 2 10.76 -8.72 4.39
C LYS A 2 9.99 -9.70 3.50
N ASP A 3 9.68 -10.91 3.99
CA ASP A 3 8.98 -11.93 3.19
C ASP A 3 7.51 -11.58 2.87
N ILE A 4 6.87 -10.79 3.73
CA ILE A 4 5.53 -10.28 3.50
C ILE A 4 5.55 -9.35 2.29
N VAL A 5 6.53 -8.46 2.19
CA VAL A 5 6.58 -7.42 1.16
C VAL A 5 7.00 -7.96 -0.21
N ILE A 6 7.82 -9.02 -0.26
CA ILE A 6 8.36 -9.56 -1.52
C ILE A 6 7.29 -10.25 -2.37
N ASN A 7 6.28 -10.87 -1.75
CA ASN A 7 5.22 -11.61 -2.45
C ASN A 7 3.83 -10.97 -2.30
N SER A 8 3.73 -9.80 -1.68
CA SER A 8 2.48 -9.06 -1.62
C SER A 8 2.23 -8.30 -2.93
N LYS A 9 0.95 -8.02 -3.18
CA LYS A 9 0.53 -7.05 -4.18
C LYS A 9 -0.01 -5.82 -3.48
N ALA A 10 0.25 -4.66 -4.07
CA ALA A 10 -0.43 -3.42 -3.72
C ALA A 10 -1.51 -3.16 -4.77
N THR A 11 -2.76 -3.06 -4.33
CA THR A 11 -3.91 -2.78 -5.21
C THR A 11 -4.45 -1.40 -4.92
N PHE A 12 -4.67 -0.58 -5.95
CA PHE A 12 -5.27 0.73 -5.76
C PHE A 12 -6.71 0.59 -5.25
N LEU A 13 -7.06 1.33 -4.20
CA LEU A 13 -8.42 1.36 -3.65
C LEU A 13 -9.18 2.60 -4.07
N ARG A 14 -8.63 3.77 -3.72
CA ARG A 14 -9.29 5.07 -3.88
C ARG A 14 -8.30 6.20 -3.78
N CYS A 15 -8.70 7.38 -4.27
CA CYS A 15 -7.99 8.62 -4.03
C CYS A 15 -8.91 9.62 -3.34
N GLN A 16 -8.39 10.31 -2.32
CA GLN A 16 -9.10 11.37 -1.61
C GLN A 16 -8.10 12.45 -1.20
N ASN A 17 -8.44 13.73 -1.44
CA ASN A 17 -7.66 14.89 -1.01
C ASN A 17 -6.17 14.84 -1.42
N GLY A 18 -5.85 14.34 -2.62
CA GLY A 18 -4.48 14.24 -3.10
C GLY A 18 -3.68 13.06 -2.52
N ILE A 19 -4.33 12.15 -1.80
CA ILE A 19 -3.76 10.93 -1.26
C ILE A 19 -4.40 9.73 -1.95
N ALA A 20 -3.58 8.85 -2.53
CA ALA A 20 -4.00 7.55 -3.03
C ALA A 20 -3.84 6.49 -1.93
N TYR A 21 -4.85 5.66 -1.76
CA TYR A 21 -4.86 4.57 -0.79
C TYR A 21 -4.69 3.25 -1.51
N TYR A 22 -3.73 2.46 -1.08
CA TYR A 22 -3.45 1.13 -1.62
C TYR A 22 -3.70 0.08 -0.57
N ALA A 23 -4.29 -1.04 -0.99
CA ALA A 23 -4.38 -2.24 -0.19
C ALA A 23 -3.11 -3.08 -0.33
N LEU A 24 -2.52 -3.43 0.80
CA LEU A 24 -1.54 -4.49 0.94
C LEU A 24 -2.25 -5.81 1.24
N THR A 25 -2.23 -6.72 0.28
CA THR A 25 -2.68 -8.10 0.48
C THR A 25 -1.48 -8.95 0.86
N VAL A 26 -1.43 -9.35 2.13
CA VAL A 26 -0.35 -10.21 2.64
C VAL A 26 -0.65 -11.66 2.26
N PRO A 27 0.17 -12.33 1.44
CA PRO A 27 -0.02 -13.75 1.18
C PRO A 27 0.04 -14.50 2.51
N TYR A 28 -0.83 -15.50 2.69
CA TYR A 28 -1.00 -16.28 3.92
C TYR A 28 -1.73 -15.58 5.08
N SER A 29 -2.26 -14.38 4.89
CA SER A 29 -3.16 -13.75 5.85
C SER A 29 -4.42 -13.26 5.14
N GLU A 30 -5.60 -13.61 5.66
CA GLU A 30 -6.88 -13.00 5.24
C GLU A 30 -7.00 -11.52 5.68
N LYS A 31 -5.88 -10.89 6.02
CA LYS A 31 -5.81 -9.52 6.51
C LYS A 31 -5.35 -8.62 5.39
N GLN A 32 -6.21 -7.67 5.05
CA GLN A 32 -5.91 -6.58 4.14
C GLN A 32 -5.63 -5.33 4.95
N TYR A 33 -4.55 -4.63 4.60
CA TYR A 33 -4.19 -3.36 5.21
C TYR A 33 -4.18 -2.28 4.15
N SER A 34 -4.57 -1.06 4.48
CA SER A 34 -4.42 0.08 3.59
C SER A 34 -3.36 1.06 4.09
N PHE A 35 -2.64 1.64 3.14
CA PHE A 35 -1.64 2.66 3.42
C PHE A 35 -1.81 3.87 2.47
N PRO A 36 -1.58 5.09 2.97
CA PRO A 36 -1.67 6.31 2.17
C PRO A 36 -0.37 6.54 1.38
N VAL A 37 -0.53 7.02 0.15
CA VAL A 37 0.57 7.46 -0.71
C VAL A 37 0.21 8.84 -1.31
N PRO A 38 1.01 9.88 -1.08
CA PRO A 38 0.79 11.20 -1.69
C PRO A 38 0.88 11.14 -3.22
N LEU A 39 -0.08 11.73 -3.93
CA LEU A 39 -0.07 11.73 -5.40
C LEU A 39 1.10 12.52 -5.99
N ASN A 40 1.56 13.57 -5.30
CA ASN A 40 2.68 14.40 -5.74
C ASN A 40 4.03 13.67 -5.72
N THR A 41 4.11 12.50 -5.08
CA THR A 41 5.32 11.66 -5.03
C THR A 41 5.21 10.42 -5.91
N MET A 42 4.08 10.23 -6.62
CA MET A 42 3.92 9.14 -7.57
C MET A 42 4.53 9.47 -8.92
N ARG A 43 5.36 8.57 -9.43
CA ARG A 43 5.65 8.49 -10.87
C ARG A 43 4.48 7.75 -11.53
N ASP A 44 4.14 8.08 -12.77
CA ASP A 44 2.95 7.58 -13.50
C ASP A 44 2.72 6.04 -13.38
N GLU A 45 3.80 5.27 -13.23
CA GLU A 45 3.78 3.81 -13.04
C GLU A 45 3.07 3.33 -11.77
N ALA A 46 2.98 4.16 -10.72
CA ALA A 46 2.31 3.79 -9.46
C ALA A 46 0.77 3.84 -9.55
N LEU A 47 0.21 4.50 -10.57
CA LEU A 47 -1.23 4.52 -10.86
C LEU A 47 -1.73 3.24 -11.53
N ALA A 48 -0.86 2.26 -11.79
CA ALA A 48 -1.28 0.94 -12.24
C ALA A 48 -2.20 0.28 -11.21
N ALA A 49 -3.25 -0.39 -11.70
CA ALA A 49 -4.28 -1.01 -10.86
C ALA A 49 -3.71 -2.05 -9.87
N GLU A 50 -2.63 -2.73 -10.26
CA GLU A 50 -1.82 -3.58 -9.39
C GLU A 50 -0.34 -3.25 -9.61
N SER A 51 0.42 -3.10 -8.53
CA SER A 51 1.88 -2.94 -8.60
C SER A 51 2.57 -3.71 -7.48
N HIS A 52 3.80 -4.12 -7.73
CA HIS A 52 4.57 -4.89 -6.76
C HIS A 52 4.83 -4.04 -5.51
N THR A 53 4.61 -4.63 -4.33
CA THR A 53 4.73 -3.92 -3.05
C THR A 53 6.12 -3.34 -2.82
N ILE A 54 7.15 -3.84 -3.51
CA ILE A 54 8.50 -3.27 -3.49
C ILE A 54 8.54 -1.79 -3.87
N HIS A 55 7.69 -1.34 -4.80
CA HIS A 55 7.59 0.07 -5.20
C HIS A 55 6.99 0.97 -4.11
N PHE A 56 6.36 0.36 -3.11
CA PHE A 56 5.68 1.05 -2.01
C PHE A 56 6.38 0.86 -0.66
N MET A 57 7.54 0.20 -0.60
CA MET A 57 8.22 -0.13 0.66
C MET A 57 8.39 1.08 1.59
N ASP A 58 8.84 2.21 1.04
CA ASP A 58 9.07 3.42 1.83
C ASP A 58 7.77 3.97 2.43
N TYR A 59 6.68 3.94 1.67
CA TYR A 59 5.36 4.38 2.13
C TYR A 59 4.76 3.44 3.16
N ILE A 60 4.94 2.12 2.99
CA ILE A 60 4.47 1.12 3.94
C ILE A 60 5.24 1.23 5.25
N HIS A 61 6.57 1.35 5.21
CA HIS A 61 7.38 1.58 6.41
C HIS A 61 6.98 2.86 7.12
N LYS A 62 6.78 3.95 6.38
CA LYS A 62 6.31 5.22 6.92
C LYS A 62 4.94 5.07 7.60
N ALA A 63 3.99 4.39 6.95
CA ALA A 63 2.66 4.17 7.50
C ALA A 63 2.67 3.32 8.78
N ILE A 64 3.60 2.37 8.90
CA ILE A 64 3.81 1.60 10.14
C ILE A 64 4.39 2.50 11.23
N GLN A 65 5.41 3.31 10.92
CA GLN A 65 6.06 4.20 11.87
C GLN A 65 5.12 5.30 12.40
N GLU A 66 4.27 5.84 11.53
CA GLU A 66 3.32 6.91 11.84
C GLU A 66 1.98 6.38 12.37
N GLY A 67 1.77 5.06 12.39
CA GLY A 67 0.52 4.44 12.84
C GLY A 67 -0.66 4.69 11.89
N THR A 68 -0.40 5.02 10.62
CA THR A 68 -1.43 5.28 9.60
C THR A 68 -1.75 4.06 8.75
N LEU A 69 -1.22 2.88 9.09
CA LEU A 69 -1.58 1.61 8.47
C LEU A 69 -2.95 1.16 9.02
N ILE A 70 -3.98 1.19 8.17
CA ILE A 70 -5.35 0.87 8.58
C ILE A 70 -5.64 -0.58 8.22
N LYS A 71 -6.31 -1.32 9.10
CA LYS A 71 -6.82 -2.64 8.77
C LYS A 71 -8.15 -2.48 8.04
N GLU A 72 -8.24 -2.98 6.82
CA GLU A 72 -9.50 -3.01 6.07
C GLU A 72 -10.35 -4.19 6.58
N ALA A 73 -11.67 -3.98 6.68
CA ALA A 73 -12.60 -5.06 6.93
C ALA A 73 -12.76 -5.85 5.62
N ALA A 74 -12.56 -7.17 5.70
CA ALA A 74 -12.78 -8.09 4.58
C ALA A 74 -14.26 -8.12 4.19
#